data_AF-A0A819FAQ8-F1
#
_entry.id   AF-A0A819FAQ8-F1
#
_cell.length_a   1.000
_cell.length_b   1.000
_cell.length_c   1.000
_cell.angle_alpha   90.00
_cell.angle_beta   90.00
_cell.angle_gamma   90.00
#
_symmetry.space_group_name_H-M   'P 1'
#
loop_
_entity.id
_entity.type
_entity.pdbx_description
1 polymer ?
#
loop_
_entity_poly.entity_id
_entity_poly.type
_entity_poly.pdbx_seq_one_letter_code
_entity_poly.pdbx_strand_id
1 'polypeptide(L)'
;MRNGQKYIYNAGEAEASIGNECSKHYTNYTENGSVVYYRYNKAKRHGPQCAARIYLLYHSDSDKITVYKTEVEHNNHHDKLRGVDENVKQCIQELYNDGVMKPKQIIRALRARNQYVRVKKTEDFEFIFNSIQIGMQVINKDLLKPTVLISDTTDAIKNGFRNVFNNEYNQIMCWAHMKRKVKHRICQINDKDIRKEIMEDIEILQLFSSIPVFKLALTLFMKKWYMNNKQQNQSILDFLEYFDNEWLQSNNDDGTFRERHVLSRFLIIATNIINSWSVERDAFSINAKIFATETTLSLQLWTLSYQWAKPTKDISCIENNDSKQYYIPARDLQSVTRVDL
;
A
#
# COMPACT_ATOMS: atom_id res chain seq x y z
N MET A 1 -32.45 -10.33 35.27
CA MET A 1 -33.92 -10.31 35.04
C MET A 1 -34.16 -10.00 33.57
N ARG A 2 -35.00 -10.77 32.86
CA ARG A 2 -35.22 -10.65 31.41
C ARG A 2 -36.39 -9.68 31.13
N ASN A 3 -36.12 -8.38 31.09
CA ASN A 3 -37.16 -7.38 30.86
C ASN A 3 -36.91 -6.63 29.54
N GLY A 4 -37.99 -6.48 28.77
CA GLY A 4 -37.99 -6.11 27.35
C GLY A 4 -38.55 -7.20 26.43
N GLN A 5 -39.56 -7.97 26.89
CA GLN A 5 -40.25 -8.95 26.06
C GLN A 5 -41.38 -8.28 25.29
N LYS A 6 -41.34 -8.33 23.96
CA LYS A 6 -42.44 -7.91 23.09
C LYS A 6 -42.93 -9.12 22.29
N TYR A 7 -44.24 -9.29 22.22
CA TYR A 7 -44.88 -10.35 21.44
C TYR A 7 -45.37 -9.78 20.10
N ILE A 8 -45.07 -10.50 19.04
CA ILE A 8 -45.43 -10.16 17.66
C ILE A 8 -45.95 -11.44 16.99
N TYR A 9 -46.98 -11.35 16.15
CA TYR A 9 -47.63 -12.50 15.51
C TYR A 9 -47.33 -12.59 14.01
N ASN A 10 -46.45 -11.72 13.50
CA ASN A 10 -46.04 -11.67 12.11
C ASN A 10 -44.52 -11.61 12.03
N ALA A 11 -43.93 -12.52 11.24
CA ALA A 11 -42.48 -12.60 11.08
C ALA A 11 -41.87 -11.34 10.45
N GLY A 12 -42.54 -10.73 9.47
CA GLY A 12 -42.08 -9.50 8.82
C GLY A 12 -42.07 -8.30 9.78
N GLU A 13 -43.10 -8.18 10.62
CA GLU A 13 -43.14 -7.15 11.67
C GLU A 13 -42.08 -7.38 12.75
N ALA A 14 -41.84 -8.64 13.11
CA ALA A 14 -40.83 -9.00 14.09
C ALA A 14 -39.43 -8.65 13.58
N GLU A 15 -39.12 -8.95 12.33
CA GLU A 15 -37.85 -8.59 11.69
C GLU A 15 -37.70 -7.07 11.51
N ALA A 16 -38.76 -6.36 11.11
CA ALA A 16 -38.75 -4.90 11.01
C ALA A 16 -38.45 -4.22 12.36
N SER A 17 -38.88 -4.81 13.48
CA SER A 17 -38.66 -4.27 14.83
C SER A 17 -37.21 -4.31 15.33
N ILE A 18 -36.33 -5.01 14.61
CA ILE A 18 -34.90 -5.17 14.95
C ILE A 18 -34.06 -4.00 14.42
N GLY A 19 -34.53 -3.32 13.37
CA GLY A 19 -33.86 -2.18 12.75
C GLY A 19 -32.67 -2.57 11.85
N ASN A 20 -32.32 -1.68 10.92
CA ASN A 20 -31.35 -1.93 9.85
C ASN A 20 -29.88 -2.03 10.32
N GLU A 21 -29.60 -1.70 11.57
CA GLU A 21 -28.26 -1.68 12.16
C GLU A 21 -27.81 -3.06 12.68
N CYS A 22 -28.74 -4.02 12.73
CA CYS A 22 -28.48 -5.39 13.13
C CYS A 22 -28.30 -6.32 11.94
N SER A 23 -27.53 -7.39 12.12
CA SER A 23 -27.45 -8.50 11.18
C SER A 23 -27.78 -9.83 11.84
N LYS A 24 -28.40 -10.74 11.10
CA LYS A 24 -28.61 -12.14 11.51
C LYS A 24 -27.25 -12.80 11.72
N HIS A 25 -27.03 -13.36 12.91
CA HIS A 25 -25.79 -14.03 13.26
C HIS A 25 -25.87 -15.53 13.04
N TYR A 26 -26.82 -16.19 13.70
CA TYR A 26 -27.11 -17.61 13.53
C TYR A 26 -28.52 -17.92 14.05
N THR A 27 -29.02 -19.10 13.69
CA THR A 27 -30.30 -19.64 14.18
C THR A 27 -30.01 -20.92 14.97
N ASN A 28 -30.65 -21.07 16.12
CA ASN A 28 -30.61 -22.27 16.93
C ASN A 28 -32.02 -22.90 16.98
N TYR A 29 -32.10 -24.23 16.90
CA TYR A 29 -33.36 -24.96 16.99
C TYR A 29 -33.45 -25.63 18.35
N THR A 30 -34.54 -25.38 19.06
CA THR A 30 -34.79 -25.91 20.40
C THR A 30 -36.17 -26.57 20.44
N GLU A 31 -36.46 -27.33 21.50
CA GLU A 31 -37.79 -27.94 21.70
C GLU A 31 -38.91 -26.89 21.73
N ASN A 32 -38.60 -25.69 22.24
CA ASN A 32 -39.53 -24.55 22.30
C ASN A 32 -39.64 -23.77 20.97
N GLY A 33 -38.98 -24.24 19.89
CA GLY A 33 -38.99 -23.62 18.58
C GLY A 33 -37.64 -23.03 18.15
N SER A 34 -37.66 -22.13 17.17
CA SER A 34 -36.43 -21.61 16.55
C SER A 34 -36.05 -20.23 17.10
N VAL A 35 -34.79 -20.10 17.54
CA VAL A 35 -34.23 -18.86 18.06
C VAL A 35 -33.29 -18.25 17.03
N VAL A 36 -33.63 -17.06 16.54
CA VAL A 36 -32.79 -16.29 15.62
C VAL A 36 -32.04 -15.21 16.39
N TYR A 37 -30.72 -15.31 16.40
CA TYR A 37 -29.85 -14.33 17.06
C TYR A 37 -29.42 -13.24 16.10
N TYR A 38 -29.55 -11.99 16.55
CA TYR A 38 -29.11 -10.80 15.85
C TYR A 38 -27.99 -10.12 16.63
N ARG A 39 -27.05 -9.53 15.89
CA ARG A 39 -25.93 -8.78 16.44
C ARG A 39 -25.84 -7.40 15.80
N TYR A 40 -25.44 -6.42 16.61
CA TYR A 40 -25.05 -5.10 16.14
C TYR A 40 -23.61 -5.15 15.60
N ASN A 41 -23.41 -4.72 14.36
CA ASN A 41 -22.10 -4.76 13.70
C ASN A 41 -21.45 -3.38 13.64
N LYS A 42 -20.21 -3.24 14.15
CA LYS A 42 -19.32 -2.10 13.86
C LYS A 42 -18.68 -2.18 12.46
N ALA A 43 -18.61 -3.38 11.88
CA ALA A 43 -18.12 -3.65 10.53
C ALA A 43 -18.69 -4.99 10.03
N LYS A 44 -18.89 -5.12 8.71
CA LYS A 44 -19.61 -6.28 8.14
C LYS A 44 -18.97 -7.65 8.38
N ARG A 45 -17.68 -7.78 8.75
CA ARG A 45 -17.03 -9.11 8.90
C ARG A 45 -15.97 -9.28 10.00
N HIS A 46 -15.20 -8.26 10.39
CA HIS A 46 -14.23 -8.39 11.50
C HIS A 46 -14.08 -7.06 12.25
N GLY A 47 -14.45 -7.06 13.53
CA GLY A 47 -14.34 -5.92 14.42
C GLY A 47 -14.91 -6.21 15.81
N PRO A 48 -14.61 -5.37 16.81
CA PRO A 48 -15.15 -5.52 18.16
C PRO A 48 -16.68 -5.51 18.13
N GLN A 49 -17.27 -6.55 18.72
CA GLN A 49 -18.72 -6.76 18.74
C GLN A 49 -19.35 -5.95 19.88
N CYS A 50 -20.51 -5.36 19.62
CA CYS A 50 -21.29 -4.70 20.67
C CYS A 50 -21.77 -5.73 21.69
N ALA A 51 -21.79 -5.36 22.98
CA ALA A 51 -22.29 -6.23 24.05
C ALA A 51 -23.83 -6.38 24.00
N ALA A 52 -24.54 -5.45 23.35
CA ALA A 52 -25.98 -5.53 23.17
C ALA A 52 -26.36 -6.68 22.22
N ARG A 53 -27.36 -7.48 22.61
CA ARG A 53 -27.87 -8.63 21.85
C ARG A 53 -29.38 -8.55 21.69
N ILE A 54 -29.85 -8.99 20.53
CA ILE A 54 -31.27 -9.16 20.22
C ILE A 54 -31.49 -10.59 19.73
N TYR A 55 -32.57 -11.23 20.15
CA TYR A 55 -32.99 -12.49 19.55
C TYR A 55 -34.51 -12.60 19.44
N LEU A 56 -34.96 -13.28 18.39
CA LEU A 56 -36.34 -13.67 18.16
C LEU A 56 -36.51 -15.14 18.49
N LEU A 57 -37.50 -15.48 19.30
CA LEU A 57 -37.95 -16.87 19.50
C LEU A 57 -39.26 -17.06 18.76
N TYR A 58 -39.25 -17.90 17.74
CA TYR A 58 -40.43 -18.42 17.05
C TYR A 58 -40.87 -19.68 17.78
N HIS A 59 -42.00 -19.62 18.47
CA HIS A 59 -42.48 -20.73 19.29
C HIS A 59 -42.95 -21.91 18.43
N SER A 60 -42.72 -23.14 18.88
CA SER A 60 -43.13 -24.36 18.16
C SER A 60 -44.62 -24.68 18.31
N ASP A 61 -45.25 -24.15 19.35
CA ASP A 61 -46.63 -24.42 19.76
C ASP A 61 -47.61 -23.30 19.37
N SER A 62 -47.13 -22.21 18.79
CA SER A 62 -47.92 -21.03 18.47
C SER A 62 -47.28 -20.16 17.41
N ASP A 63 -48.07 -19.37 16.68
CA ASP A 63 -47.59 -18.35 15.74
C ASP A 63 -46.99 -17.11 16.43
N LYS A 64 -46.67 -17.26 17.72
CA LYS A 64 -46.13 -16.21 18.56
C LYS A 64 -44.64 -16.07 18.29
N ILE A 65 -44.18 -14.83 18.25
CA ILE A 65 -42.75 -14.49 18.18
C ILE A 65 -42.42 -13.61 19.38
N THR A 66 -41.48 -14.05 20.22
CA THR A 66 -41.00 -13.25 21.34
C THR A 66 -39.69 -12.57 20.97
N VAL A 67 -39.64 -11.25 21.08
CA VAL A 67 -38.43 -10.44 20.95
C VAL A 67 -37.78 -10.28 22.31
N TYR A 68 -36.49 -10.53 22.40
CA TYR A 68 -35.67 -10.26 23.58
C TYR A 68 -34.57 -9.25 23.23
N LYS A 69 -34.43 -8.21 24.06
CA LYS A 69 -33.34 -7.22 23.96
C LYS A 69 -32.59 -7.13 25.30
N THR A 70 -31.29 -6.93 25.25
CA THR A 70 -30.46 -6.66 26.45
C THR A 70 -30.43 -5.16 26.76
N GLU A 71 -30.51 -4.77 28.03
CA GLU A 71 -30.47 -3.37 28.50
C GLU A 71 -29.06 -2.74 28.54
N VAL A 72 -28.05 -3.35 27.90
CA VAL A 72 -26.68 -2.84 27.93
C VAL A 72 -26.57 -1.61 27.00
N GLU A 73 -26.12 -0.47 27.54
CA GLU A 73 -25.90 0.75 26.77
C GLU A 73 -24.94 0.53 25.60
N HIS A 74 -25.25 1.16 24.47
CA HIS A 74 -24.40 1.10 23.29
C HIS A 74 -23.08 1.83 23.55
N ASN A 75 -21.96 1.12 23.52
CA ASN A 75 -20.63 1.76 23.59
C ASN A 75 -20.43 2.72 22.41
N ASN A 76 -20.60 4.03 22.65
CA ASN A 76 -20.19 5.19 21.84
C ASN A 76 -20.06 4.93 20.34
N HIS A 77 -21.20 5.02 19.64
CA HIS A 77 -21.28 5.12 18.19
C HIS A 77 -20.85 6.53 17.74
N HIS A 78 -19.58 6.87 17.93
CA HIS A 78 -19.01 7.98 17.18
C HIS A 78 -18.65 7.47 15.79
N ASP A 79 -19.42 7.92 14.81
CA ASP A 79 -19.15 7.77 13.39
C ASP A 79 -17.71 8.19 13.08
N LYS A 80 -16.82 7.20 12.97
CA LYS A 80 -15.59 7.40 12.21
C LYS A 80 -16.01 7.45 10.76
N LEU A 81 -16.21 8.65 10.23
CA LEU A 81 -16.38 8.97 8.81
C LEU A 81 -15.41 8.13 7.97
N ARG A 82 -15.88 6.97 7.50
CA ARG A 82 -15.17 6.11 6.56
C ARG A 82 -16.01 6.09 5.30
N GLY A 83 -15.52 6.77 4.28
CA GLY A 83 -16.19 6.94 3.00
C GLY A 83 -15.58 8.12 2.25
N VAL A 84 -15.79 8.16 0.94
CA VAL A 84 -15.62 9.41 0.19
C VAL A 84 -16.72 10.36 0.68
N ASP A 85 -16.36 11.60 0.98
CA ASP A 85 -17.31 12.63 1.43
C ASP A 85 -18.50 12.74 0.47
N GLU A 86 -19.71 12.94 0.99
CA GLU A 86 -20.93 12.89 0.17
C GLU A 86 -20.92 13.99 -0.91
N ASN A 87 -20.33 15.15 -0.62
CA ASN A 87 -20.15 16.22 -1.61
C ASN A 87 -19.22 15.77 -2.75
N VAL A 88 -18.20 14.97 -2.43
CA VAL A 88 -17.29 14.41 -3.44
C VAL A 88 -17.98 13.37 -4.29
N LYS A 89 -18.85 12.53 -3.70
CA LYS A 89 -19.66 11.57 -4.48
C LYS A 89 -20.62 12.29 -5.44
N GLN A 90 -21.30 13.32 -4.95
CA GLN A 90 -22.19 14.13 -5.77
C GLN A 90 -21.43 14.80 -6.93
N CYS A 91 -20.25 15.35 -6.66
CA CYS A 91 -19.42 15.91 -7.71
C CYS A 91 -18.89 14.87 -8.71
N ILE A 92 -18.54 13.66 -8.26
CA ILE A 92 -18.20 12.55 -9.17
C ILE A 92 -19.39 12.24 -10.08
N GLN A 93 -20.61 12.24 -9.54
CA GLN A 93 -21.82 11.98 -10.31
C GLN A 93 -22.11 13.08 -11.32
N GLU A 94 -21.95 14.36 -10.95
CA GLU A 94 -22.05 15.50 -11.86
C GLU A 94 -21.01 15.40 -12.99
N LEU A 95 -19.75 15.16 -12.65
CA LEU A 95 -18.67 15.00 -13.64
C LEU A 95 -18.95 13.83 -14.60
N TYR A 96 -19.52 12.75 -14.10
CA TYR A 96 -19.93 11.62 -14.93
C TYR A 96 -21.06 12.02 -15.89
N ASN A 97 -22.07 12.75 -15.41
CA ASN A 97 -23.17 13.26 -16.22
C ASN A 97 -22.69 14.29 -17.27
N ASP A 98 -21.65 15.06 -16.95
CA ASP A 98 -20.97 16.01 -17.85
C ASP A 98 -20.05 15.31 -18.87
N GLY A 99 -20.03 13.97 -18.92
CA GLY A 99 -19.26 13.17 -19.86
C GLY A 99 -17.80 12.91 -19.45
N VAL A 100 -17.39 13.28 -18.23
CA VAL A 100 -16.04 13.01 -17.70
C VAL A 100 -16.00 11.60 -17.10
N MET A 101 -15.74 10.61 -17.94
CA MET A 101 -15.80 9.20 -17.53
C MET A 101 -14.45 8.62 -17.05
N LYS A 102 -13.31 9.24 -17.39
CA LYS A 102 -11.99 8.67 -17.06
C LYS A 102 -11.58 9.03 -15.63
N PRO A 103 -11.15 8.07 -14.79
CA PRO A 103 -10.76 8.33 -13.40
C PRO A 103 -9.73 9.44 -13.22
N LYS A 104 -8.74 9.55 -14.12
CA LYS A 104 -7.73 10.63 -14.07
C LYS A 104 -8.33 12.02 -14.33
N GLN A 105 -9.33 12.13 -15.19
CA GLN A 105 -10.02 13.40 -15.47
C GLN A 105 -10.94 13.77 -14.31
N ILE A 106 -11.65 12.80 -13.73
CA ILE A 106 -12.46 12.99 -12.52
C ILE A 106 -11.58 13.50 -11.37
N ILE A 107 -10.44 12.86 -11.09
CA ILE A 107 -9.51 13.32 -10.05
C ILE A 107 -8.98 14.73 -10.33
N ARG A 108 -8.68 15.08 -11.59
CA ARG A 108 -8.23 16.42 -11.97
C ARG A 108 -9.33 17.47 -11.74
N ALA A 109 -10.58 17.16 -12.10
CA ALA A 109 -11.71 18.05 -11.91
C ALA A 109 -12.07 18.22 -10.42
N LEU A 110 -12.04 17.14 -9.64
CA LEU A 110 -12.24 17.22 -8.19
C LEU A 110 -11.15 18.03 -7.48
N ARG A 111 -9.91 17.96 -7.96
CA ARG A 111 -8.81 18.82 -7.48
C ARG A 111 -9.01 20.29 -7.87
N ALA A 112 -9.45 20.56 -9.10
CA ALA A 112 -9.76 21.91 -9.56
C ALA A 112 -10.94 22.54 -8.79
N ARG A 113 -11.91 21.72 -8.35
CA ARG A 113 -13.04 22.12 -7.51
C ARG A 113 -12.71 22.14 -6.00
N ASN A 114 -11.45 21.88 -5.62
CA ASN A 114 -10.98 21.81 -4.23
C ASN A 114 -11.72 20.79 -3.33
N GLN A 115 -12.43 19.83 -3.93
CA GLN A 115 -13.28 18.86 -3.23
C GLN A 115 -12.57 17.53 -2.95
N TYR A 116 -11.52 17.19 -3.71
CA TYR A 116 -10.74 15.99 -3.45
C TYR A 116 -9.25 16.29 -3.42
N VAL A 117 -8.72 16.37 -2.21
CA VAL A 117 -7.28 16.42 -1.99
C VAL A 117 -6.93 15.47 -0.85
N ARG A 118 -6.70 14.18 -1.15
CA ARG A 118 -5.87 13.38 -0.23
C ARG A 118 -4.41 13.78 -0.45
N VAL A 119 -4.04 14.94 0.08
CA VAL A 119 -2.63 15.26 0.35
C VAL A 119 -2.19 14.26 1.41
N LYS A 120 -1.04 13.61 1.23
CA LYS A 120 -0.43 12.82 2.30
C LYS A 120 -0.17 13.77 3.46
N LYS A 121 -0.74 13.49 4.62
CA LYS A 121 -0.60 14.39 5.76
C LYS A 121 0.59 13.96 6.62
N THR A 122 1.03 14.87 7.48
CA THR A 122 2.08 14.59 8.47
C THR A 122 1.75 13.35 9.29
N GLU A 123 0.49 13.20 9.71
CA GLU A 123 0.04 12.10 10.58
C GLU A 123 0.14 10.73 9.87
N ASP A 124 -0.02 10.69 8.54
CA ASP A 124 0.17 9.45 7.78
C ASP A 124 1.63 8.96 7.88
N PHE A 125 2.59 9.90 7.84
CA PHE A 125 4.02 9.57 7.94
C PHE A 125 4.45 9.29 9.37
N GLU A 126 3.94 10.04 10.35
CA GLU A 126 4.16 9.74 11.77
C GLU A 126 3.73 8.33 12.13
N PHE A 127 2.55 7.91 11.66
CA PHE A 127 2.07 6.55 11.89
C PHE A 127 3.05 5.49 11.36
N ILE A 128 3.57 5.69 10.14
CA ILE A 128 4.52 4.77 9.53
C ILE A 128 5.84 4.75 10.32
N PHE A 129 6.41 5.91 10.64
CA PHE A 129 7.67 6.00 11.36
C PHE A 129 7.55 5.47 12.80
N ASN A 130 6.45 5.74 13.49
CA ASN A 130 6.18 5.17 14.81
C ASN A 130 6.09 3.65 14.74
N SER A 131 5.45 3.10 13.71
CA SER A 131 5.37 1.65 13.51
C SER A 131 6.77 1.03 13.34
N ILE A 132 7.67 1.71 12.61
CA ILE A 132 9.06 1.30 12.47
C ILE A 132 9.79 1.38 13.82
N GLN A 133 9.62 2.48 14.56
CA GLN A 133 10.27 2.69 15.86
C GLN A 133 9.86 1.62 16.88
N ILE A 134 8.56 1.32 16.97
CA ILE A 134 8.02 0.26 17.81
C ILE A 134 8.60 -1.10 17.39
N GLY A 135 8.62 -1.40 16.09
CA GLY A 135 9.20 -2.64 15.58
C GLY A 135 10.67 -2.80 15.97
N MET A 136 11.46 -1.74 15.84
CA MET A 136 12.89 -1.73 16.22
C MET A 136 13.11 -1.92 17.71
N GLN A 137 12.30 -1.27 18.56
CA GLN A 137 12.33 -1.46 20.00
C GLN A 137 12.02 -2.91 20.40
N VAL A 138 11.06 -3.54 19.72
CA VAL A 138 10.68 -4.93 20.02
C VAL A 138 11.79 -5.91 19.63
N ILE A 139 12.46 -5.69 18.49
CA ILE A 139 13.46 -6.61 17.96
C ILE A 139 14.83 -6.39 18.63
N ASN A 140 15.32 -5.15 18.64
CA ASN A 140 16.69 -4.84 19.07
C ASN A 140 16.78 -4.26 20.48
N LYS A 141 15.64 -4.02 21.16
CA LYS A 141 15.55 -3.29 22.45
C LYS A 141 16.15 -1.88 22.42
N ASP A 142 16.51 -1.39 21.24
CA ASP A 142 17.09 -0.08 21.00
C ASP A 142 16.13 0.82 20.23
N LEU A 143 16.24 2.12 20.48
CA LEU A 143 15.57 3.17 19.73
C LEU A 143 16.31 3.43 18.41
N LEU A 144 15.60 3.41 17.29
CA LEU A 144 16.17 3.85 16.02
C LEU A 144 16.45 5.35 16.10
N LYS A 145 17.69 5.74 15.77
CA LYS A 145 18.15 7.13 15.69
C LYS A 145 18.69 7.41 14.28
N PRO A 146 17.81 7.53 13.28
CA PRO A 146 18.21 7.64 11.89
C PRO A 146 18.82 9.03 11.61
N THR A 147 20.10 9.08 11.24
CA THR A 147 20.81 10.34 10.94
C THR A 147 20.53 10.90 9.54
N VAL A 148 19.80 10.17 8.70
CA VAL A 148 19.55 10.53 7.31
C VAL A 148 18.11 10.20 6.91
N LEU A 149 17.43 11.15 6.26
CA LEU A 149 16.12 10.96 5.64
C LEU A 149 16.24 11.07 4.11
N ILE A 150 16.01 9.98 3.39
CA ILE A 150 15.94 9.97 1.92
C ILE A 150 14.47 10.02 1.48
N SER A 151 14.01 11.13 0.91
CA SER A 151 12.59 11.31 0.57
C SER A 151 12.36 12.17 -0.68
N ASP A 152 11.09 12.40 -1.03
CA ASP A 152 10.72 13.35 -2.09
C ASP A 152 10.75 14.83 -1.66
N THR A 153 11.34 15.10 -0.48
CA THR A 153 11.43 16.41 0.20
C THR A 153 10.09 17.08 0.52
N THR A 154 8.99 16.33 0.58
CA THR A 154 7.68 16.88 0.98
C THR A 154 7.64 17.26 2.47
N ASP A 155 7.02 18.39 2.82
CA ASP A 155 7.01 18.84 4.22
C ASP A 155 6.30 17.86 5.15
N ALA A 156 5.26 17.17 4.65
CA ALA A 156 4.56 16.14 5.41
C ALA A 156 5.49 15.00 5.86
N ILE A 157 6.41 14.53 5.00
CA ILE A 157 7.33 13.46 5.39
C ILE A 157 8.44 13.98 6.31
N LYS A 158 8.92 15.20 6.09
CA LYS A 158 9.90 15.86 6.98
C LYS A 158 9.36 16.01 8.40
N ASN A 159 8.16 16.55 8.51
CA ASN A 159 7.48 16.80 9.78
C ASN A 159 7.21 15.47 10.49
N GLY A 160 6.68 14.48 9.77
CA GLY A 160 6.40 13.18 10.37
C GLY A 160 7.66 12.47 10.85
N PHE A 161 8.77 12.59 10.10
CA PHE A 161 10.06 12.05 10.51
C PHE A 161 10.61 12.75 11.75
N ARG A 162 10.60 14.09 11.76
CA ARG A 162 11.05 14.92 12.88
C ARG A 162 10.25 14.62 14.15
N ASN A 163 8.93 14.52 14.04
CA ASN A 163 8.04 14.29 15.18
C ASN A 163 8.25 12.93 15.84
N VAL A 164 8.66 11.91 15.07
CA VAL A 164 8.85 10.55 15.60
C VAL A 164 10.27 10.33 16.13
N PHE A 165 11.29 10.69 15.36
CA PHE A 165 12.67 10.36 15.72
C PHE A 165 13.37 11.45 16.53
N ASN A 166 12.86 12.69 16.47
CA ASN A 166 13.28 13.85 17.26
C ASN A 166 14.81 14.03 17.38
N ASN A 167 15.52 13.73 16.31
CA ASN A 167 16.98 13.81 16.24
C ASN A 167 17.41 14.73 15.09
N GLU A 168 18.64 15.23 15.16
CA GLU A 168 19.25 15.88 14.00
C GLU A 168 19.44 14.84 12.89
N TYR A 169 19.04 15.24 11.68
CA TYR A 169 19.15 14.39 10.49
C TYR A 169 19.50 15.22 9.27
N ASN A 170 20.22 14.59 8.34
CA ASN A 170 20.47 15.13 7.02
C ASN A 170 19.35 14.70 6.08
N GLN A 171 18.69 15.67 5.46
CA GLN A 171 17.68 15.40 4.44
C GLN A 171 18.32 15.29 3.06
N ILE A 172 17.99 14.21 2.35
CA ILE A 172 18.54 13.92 1.03
C ILE A 172 17.39 13.64 0.07
N MET A 173 17.43 14.26 -1.11
CA MET A 173 16.47 13.96 -2.16
C MET A 173 16.67 12.54 -2.69
N CYS A 174 15.56 11.84 -2.84
CA CYS A 174 15.54 10.53 -3.44
C CYS A 174 15.94 10.62 -4.93
N TRP A 175 17.02 9.93 -5.30
CA TRP A 175 17.51 9.82 -6.67
C TRP A 175 16.43 9.45 -7.69
N ALA A 176 15.55 8.51 -7.36
CA ALA A 176 14.47 8.13 -8.28
C ALA A 176 13.50 9.29 -8.55
N HIS A 177 13.23 10.14 -7.56
CA HIS A 177 12.39 11.33 -7.72
C HIS A 177 13.12 12.42 -8.49
N MET A 178 14.38 12.68 -8.14
CA MET A 178 15.25 13.58 -8.90
C MET A 178 15.31 13.19 -10.37
N LYS A 179 15.65 11.92 -10.67
CA LYS A 179 15.80 11.40 -12.04
C LYS A 179 14.52 11.57 -12.83
N ARG A 180 13.35 11.39 -12.21
CA ARG A 180 12.04 11.66 -12.86
C ARG A 180 11.85 13.15 -13.15
N LYS A 181 12.17 14.05 -12.20
CA LYS A 181 12.08 15.51 -12.40
C LYS A 181 13.02 15.98 -13.52
N VAL A 182 14.28 15.55 -13.49
CA VAL A 182 15.26 15.86 -14.53
C VAL A 182 14.82 15.31 -15.88
N LYS A 183 14.37 14.05 -15.96
CA LYS A 183 13.83 13.49 -17.22
C LYS A 183 12.66 14.29 -17.78
N HIS A 184 11.76 14.78 -16.92
CA HIS A 184 10.65 15.60 -17.39
C HIS A 184 11.12 16.92 -18.01
N ARG A 185 12.16 17.54 -17.45
CA ARG A 185 12.74 18.78 -17.97
C ARG A 185 13.58 18.55 -19.21
N ILE A 186 14.41 17.51 -19.21
CA ILE A 186 15.31 17.21 -20.32
C ILE A 186 14.55 16.87 -21.60
N CYS A 187 13.32 16.34 -21.50
CA CYS A 187 12.45 16.10 -22.66
C CYS A 187 12.18 17.35 -23.49
N GLN A 188 12.35 18.56 -22.93
CA GLN A 188 12.20 19.84 -23.62
C GLN A 188 13.34 20.13 -24.62
N ILE A 189 14.46 19.40 -24.52
CA ILE A 189 15.52 19.44 -25.53
C ILE A 189 15.07 18.61 -26.74
N ASN A 190 15.09 19.22 -27.92
CA ASN A 190 14.60 18.60 -29.15
C ASN A 190 15.44 17.38 -29.58
N ASP A 191 16.76 17.48 -29.42
CA ASP A 191 17.70 16.45 -29.84
C ASP A 191 17.70 15.26 -28.86
N LYS A 192 17.36 14.08 -29.38
CA LYS A 192 17.26 12.85 -28.59
C LYS A 192 18.63 12.32 -28.13
N ASP A 193 19.65 12.46 -28.95
CA ASP A 193 20.98 11.92 -28.65
C ASP A 193 21.67 12.80 -27.60
N ILE A 194 21.52 14.12 -27.72
CA ILE A 194 21.96 15.08 -26.69
C ILE A 194 21.27 14.80 -25.36
N ARG A 195 19.94 14.59 -25.35
CA ARG A 195 19.21 14.24 -24.12
C ARG A 195 19.76 12.99 -23.46
N LYS A 196 20.07 11.97 -24.26
CA LYS A 196 20.60 10.71 -23.77
C LYS A 196 21.97 10.92 -23.14
N GLU A 197 22.87 11.64 -23.81
CA GLU A 197 24.22 11.90 -23.34
C GLU A 197 24.25 12.75 -22.05
N ILE A 198 23.43 13.80 -21.97
CA ILE A 198 23.29 14.61 -20.74
C ILE A 198 22.79 13.72 -19.59
N MET A 199 21.80 12.86 -19.81
CA MET A 199 21.32 11.96 -18.76
C MET A 199 22.38 10.95 -18.33
N GLU A 200 23.17 10.41 -19.26
CA GLU A 200 24.27 9.49 -18.96
C GLU A 200 25.33 10.19 -18.10
N ASP A 201 25.70 11.43 -18.43
CA ASP A 201 26.62 12.22 -17.60
C ASP A 201 26.05 12.46 -16.19
N ILE A 202 24.76 12.78 -16.07
CA ILE A 202 24.09 12.96 -14.76
C ILE A 202 24.06 11.66 -13.96
N GLU A 203 23.87 10.52 -14.63
CA GLU A 203 23.94 9.20 -13.99
C GLU A 203 25.36 8.89 -13.50
N ILE A 204 26.41 9.30 -14.23
CA ILE A 204 27.80 9.19 -13.81
C ILE A 204 28.09 10.10 -12.61
N LEU A 205 27.58 11.35 -12.62
CA LEU A 205 27.71 12.27 -11.49
C LEU A 205 27.22 11.66 -10.18
N GLN A 206 26.17 10.83 -10.23
CA GLN A 206 25.64 10.16 -9.05
C GLN A 206 26.59 9.10 -8.45
N LEU A 207 27.52 8.55 -9.24
CA LEU A 207 28.39 7.45 -8.82
C LEU A 207 29.62 7.92 -8.02
N PHE A 208 29.91 9.22 -7.99
CA PHE A 208 31.04 9.75 -7.23
C PHE A 208 30.80 9.65 -5.72
N SER A 209 31.70 8.95 -5.03
CA SER A 209 31.66 8.75 -3.57
C SER A 209 32.32 9.86 -2.77
N SER A 210 33.11 10.71 -3.42
CA SER A 210 33.92 11.76 -2.80
C SER A 210 33.35 13.13 -3.14
N ILE A 211 33.02 13.94 -2.12
CA ILE A 211 32.48 15.29 -2.31
C ILE A 211 33.41 16.18 -3.17
N PRO A 212 34.74 16.24 -2.93
CA PRO A 212 35.64 16.99 -3.80
C PRO A 212 35.60 16.55 -5.27
N VAL A 213 35.61 15.23 -5.51
CA VAL A 213 35.60 14.66 -6.87
C VAL A 213 34.24 14.93 -7.53
N PHE A 214 33.15 14.78 -6.79
CA PHE A 214 31.80 15.11 -7.25
C PHE A 214 31.70 16.58 -7.65
N LYS A 215 32.17 17.52 -6.83
CA LYS A 215 32.17 18.96 -7.14
C LYS A 215 32.99 19.29 -8.39
N LEU A 216 34.14 18.63 -8.56
CA LEU A 216 34.97 18.79 -9.75
C LEU A 216 34.26 18.25 -10.99
N ALA A 217 33.72 17.02 -10.92
CA ALA A 217 32.98 16.40 -12.00
C ALA A 217 31.75 17.22 -12.40
N LEU A 218 31.04 17.78 -11.43
CA LEU A 218 29.91 18.67 -11.64
C LEU A 218 30.33 19.96 -12.36
N THR A 219 31.47 20.56 -11.96
CA THR A 219 32.03 21.73 -12.65
C THR A 219 32.37 21.40 -14.10
N LEU A 220 32.95 20.22 -14.35
CA LEU A 220 33.26 19.75 -15.70
C LEU A 220 31.99 19.46 -16.51
N PHE A 221 30.94 18.91 -15.89
CA PHE A 221 29.63 18.70 -16.52
C PHE A 221 29.03 20.02 -17.00
N MET A 222 28.96 21.04 -16.12
CA MET A 222 28.44 22.35 -16.51
C MET A 222 29.29 22.96 -17.64
N LYS A 223 30.63 22.91 -17.53
CA LYS A 223 31.53 23.40 -18.58
C LYS A 223 31.34 22.67 -19.92
N LYS A 224 31.25 21.33 -19.90
CA LYS A 224 31.03 20.51 -21.10
C LYS A 224 29.80 21.00 -21.84
N TRP A 225 28.67 21.12 -21.14
CA TRP A 225 27.39 21.41 -21.78
C TRP A 225 27.19 22.89 -22.12
N TYR A 226 27.82 23.83 -21.40
CA TYR A 226 27.90 25.23 -21.85
C TYR A 226 28.79 25.39 -23.09
N MET A 227 29.98 24.78 -23.11
CA MET A 227 30.96 24.97 -24.19
C MET A 227 30.61 24.17 -25.45
N ASN A 228 30.03 22.98 -25.30
CA ASN A 228 29.62 22.15 -26.43
C ASN A 228 28.31 22.59 -27.07
N ASN A 229 27.61 23.58 -26.50
CA ASN A 229 26.43 24.18 -27.10
C ASN A 229 26.79 25.13 -28.26
N LYS A 230 27.55 24.61 -29.24
CA LYS A 230 28.10 25.36 -30.39
C LYS A 230 27.03 26.03 -31.25
N GLN A 231 25.81 25.49 -31.24
CA GLN A 231 24.67 26.01 -32.00
C GLN A 231 23.80 26.99 -31.20
N GLN A 232 24.19 27.38 -29.98
CA GLN A 232 23.37 28.21 -29.08
C GLN A 232 21.94 27.67 -28.94
N ASN A 233 21.81 26.36 -28.75
CA ASN A 233 20.52 25.75 -28.53
C ASN A 233 19.95 26.22 -27.19
N GLN A 234 18.95 27.09 -27.25
CA GLN A 234 18.32 27.69 -26.08
C GLN A 234 17.76 26.64 -25.13
N SER A 235 17.20 25.53 -25.64
CA SER A 235 16.64 24.47 -24.79
C SER A 235 17.69 23.78 -23.90
N ILE A 236 18.96 23.74 -24.34
CA ILE A 236 20.07 23.23 -23.53
C ILE A 236 20.44 24.25 -22.45
N LEU A 237 20.51 25.54 -22.80
CA LEU A 237 20.79 26.61 -21.84
C LEU A 237 19.72 26.68 -20.75
N ASP A 238 18.44 26.64 -21.15
CA ASP A 238 17.29 26.62 -20.22
C ASP A 238 17.35 25.41 -19.28
N PHE A 239 17.76 24.24 -19.79
CA PHE A 239 17.94 23.06 -18.97
C PHE A 239 19.11 23.22 -17.98
N LEU A 240 20.25 23.76 -18.42
CA LEU A 240 21.41 23.98 -17.56
C LEU A 240 21.13 25.02 -16.48
N GLU A 241 20.43 26.10 -16.83
CA GLU A 241 19.97 27.11 -15.87
C GLU A 241 18.99 26.50 -14.85
N TYR A 242 18.01 25.72 -15.32
CA TYR A 242 17.13 24.94 -14.44
C TYR A 242 17.96 24.04 -13.51
N PHE A 243 18.93 23.32 -14.06
CA PHE A 243 19.70 22.34 -13.31
C PHE A 243 20.57 23.01 -12.24
N ASP A 244 21.20 24.12 -12.58
CA ASP A 244 21.99 24.93 -11.65
C ASP A 244 21.10 25.50 -10.54
N ASN A 245 20.01 26.17 -10.89
CA ASN A 245 19.11 26.80 -9.92
C ASN A 245 18.48 25.80 -8.94
N GLU A 246 18.03 24.65 -9.44
CA GLU A 246 17.23 23.71 -8.64
C GLU A 246 18.05 22.66 -7.90
N TRP A 247 19.26 22.35 -8.36
CA TRP A 247 20.07 21.29 -7.77
C TRP A 247 21.39 21.78 -7.18
N LEU A 248 21.89 22.95 -7.60
CA LEU A 248 23.22 23.46 -7.23
C LEU A 248 23.15 24.73 -6.39
N GLN A 249 22.37 25.73 -6.83
CA GLN A 249 22.26 27.05 -6.20
C GLN A 249 21.13 27.17 -5.19
N SER A 250 20.17 26.24 -5.18
CA SER A 250 19.12 26.27 -4.17
C SER A 250 19.76 26.12 -2.78
N ASN A 251 19.98 27.26 -2.11
CA ASN A 251 20.40 27.39 -0.71
C ASN A 251 19.33 26.90 0.28
N ASN A 252 18.41 26.05 -0.17
CA ASN A 252 17.46 25.41 0.70
C ASN A 252 18.10 24.12 1.17
N ASP A 253 18.21 23.97 2.49
CA ASP A 253 18.62 22.78 3.23
C ASP A 253 17.77 21.51 2.93
N ASP A 254 17.04 21.50 1.81
CA ASP A 254 16.00 20.56 1.44
C ASP A 254 16.38 19.74 0.20
N GLY A 255 17.27 18.76 0.41
CA GLY A 255 17.49 17.65 -0.52
C GLY A 255 18.10 18.03 -1.87
N THR A 256 19.26 18.67 -1.84
CA THR A 256 20.16 18.69 -2.99
C THR A 256 21.03 17.42 -3.02
N PHE A 257 21.83 17.25 -4.08
CA PHE A 257 22.75 16.13 -4.24
C PHE A 257 23.78 16.09 -3.11
N ARG A 258 23.50 15.33 -2.04
CA ARG A 258 24.53 14.92 -1.08
C ARG A 258 24.38 13.45 -0.69
N GLU A 259 25.56 12.86 -0.54
CA GLU A 259 26.01 11.52 -0.15
C GLU A 259 25.02 10.34 -0.03
N ARG A 260 25.41 9.22 -0.67
CA ARG A 260 24.90 7.88 -0.38
C ARG A 260 26.04 6.90 -0.18
N HIS A 261 25.80 5.90 0.68
CA HIS A 261 26.61 4.71 0.75
C HIS A 261 26.42 3.82 -0.49
N VAL A 262 27.51 3.15 -0.89
CA VAL A 262 27.61 2.28 -2.07
C VAL A 262 26.60 1.13 -1.98
N LEU A 263 25.97 0.77 -3.11
CA LEU A 263 24.94 -0.28 -3.24
C LEU A 263 25.34 -1.61 -2.57
N SER A 264 26.62 -1.96 -2.63
CA SER A 264 27.18 -3.13 -1.96
C SER A 264 26.94 -3.11 -0.44
N ARG A 265 27.06 -1.95 0.21
CA ARG A 265 26.83 -1.78 1.65
C ARG A 265 25.35 -1.82 2.01
N PHE A 266 24.47 -1.31 1.14
CA PHE A 266 23.01 -1.45 1.32
C PHE A 266 22.58 -2.92 1.24
N LEU A 267 23.08 -3.66 0.25
CA LEU A 267 22.76 -5.07 0.09
C LEU A 267 23.27 -5.88 1.29
N ILE A 268 24.49 -5.64 1.77
CA ILE A 268 25.02 -6.29 2.98
C ILE A 268 24.14 -6.02 4.20
N ILE A 269 23.73 -4.76 4.43
CA ILE A 269 22.87 -4.40 5.56
C ILE A 269 21.48 -5.04 5.42
N ALA A 270 20.87 -5.01 4.23
CA ALA A 270 19.58 -5.64 3.98
C ALA A 270 19.63 -7.16 4.15
N THR A 271 20.69 -7.81 3.66
CA THR A 271 20.92 -9.24 3.85
C THR A 271 21.14 -9.59 5.32
N ASN A 272 21.88 -8.77 6.08
CA ASN A 272 22.08 -8.98 7.50
C ASN A 272 20.77 -8.85 8.29
N ILE A 273 19.93 -7.86 7.97
CA ILE A 273 18.59 -7.69 8.58
C ILE A 273 17.71 -8.92 8.29
N ILE A 274 17.69 -9.39 7.04
CA ILE A 274 16.93 -10.58 6.66
C ILE A 274 17.47 -11.84 7.34
N ASN A 275 18.79 -11.98 7.48
CA ASN A 275 19.42 -13.08 8.20
C ASN A 275 19.07 -13.07 9.69
N SER A 276 19.16 -11.92 10.37
CA SER A 276 18.74 -11.80 11.76
C SER A 276 17.25 -12.11 11.92
N TRP A 277 16.38 -11.63 11.02
CA TRP A 277 14.96 -12.01 11.01
C TRP A 277 14.70 -13.50 10.74
N SER A 278 15.65 -14.21 10.15
CA SER A 278 15.52 -15.64 9.84
C SER A 278 16.11 -16.54 10.93
N VAL A 279 17.22 -16.13 11.55
CA VAL A 279 18.00 -16.95 12.51
C VAL A 279 17.57 -16.69 13.96
N GLU A 280 17.18 -15.46 14.30
CA GLU A 280 16.84 -15.06 15.68
C GLU A 280 15.33 -15.15 15.96
N ARG A 281 14.58 -15.86 15.12
CA ARG A 281 13.14 -16.05 15.29
C ARG A 281 12.86 -16.96 16.49
N ASP A 282 12.36 -16.35 17.56
CA ASP A 282 11.71 -17.08 18.63
C ASP A 282 10.35 -17.63 18.17
N ALA A 283 10.24 -18.96 18.11
CA ALA A 283 9.03 -19.67 17.72
C ALA A 283 7.85 -19.45 18.70
N PHE A 284 8.12 -18.96 19.91
CA PHE A 284 7.12 -18.70 20.95
C PHE A 284 6.64 -17.24 21.01
N SER A 285 7.17 -16.36 20.14
CA SER A 285 6.71 -14.97 20.05
C SER A 285 5.27 -14.89 19.56
N ILE A 286 4.43 -14.07 20.21
CA ILE A 286 3.03 -13.81 19.84
C ILE A 286 2.86 -13.34 18.37
N ASN A 287 3.91 -12.75 17.80
CA ASN A 287 3.94 -12.26 16.42
C ASN A 287 4.68 -13.20 15.45
N ALA A 288 5.09 -14.39 15.91
CA ALA A 288 5.71 -15.39 15.06
C ALA A 288 4.67 -15.93 14.05
N LYS A 289 4.87 -15.58 12.78
CA LYS A 289 4.11 -16.20 11.70
C LYS A 289 4.66 -17.60 11.48
N ILE A 290 3.96 -18.62 11.97
CA ILE A 290 4.31 -20.02 11.77
C ILE A 290 4.19 -20.32 10.27
N PHE A 291 5.31 -20.59 9.63
CA PHE A 291 5.32 -21.06 8.26
C PHE A 291 4.88 -22.53 8.30
N ALA A 292 3.97 -22.92 7.41
CA ALA A 292 3.57 -24.30 7.29
C ALA A 292 4.80 -25.13 6.87
N THR A 293 5.34 -25.91 7.81
CA THR A 293 6.46 -26.85 7.56
C THR A 293 5.98 -28.11 6.87
N GLU A 294 4.68 -28.36 6.90
CA GLU A 294 4.02 -29.47 6.24
C GLU A 294 2.99 -28.93 5.26
N THR A 295 2.91 -29.56 4.10
CA THR A 295 1.95 -29.20 3.06
C THR A 295 0.55 -29.58 3.53
N THR A 296 -0.24 -28.58 3.91
CA THR A 296 -1.64 -28.79 4.27
C THR A 296 -2.49 -28.84 2.99
N LEU A 297 -2.78 -30.05 2.53
CA LEU A 297 -3.67 -30.28 1.39
C LEU A 297 -5.11 -29.96 1.79
N SER A 298 -5.53 -28.71 1.56
CA SER A 298 -6.92 -28.32 1.81
C SER A 298 -7.87 -28.97 0.79
N LEU A 299 -9.14 -29.15 1.16
CA LEU A 299 -10.18 -29.61 0.23
C LEU A 299 -10.28 -28.71 -1.02
N GLN A 300 -10.07 -27.40 -0.84
CA GLN A 300 -10.00 -26.44 -1.94
C GLN A 300 -8.83 -26.75 -2.88
N LEU A 301 -7.64 -27.02 -2.33
CA LEU A 301 -6.47 -27.38 -3.12
C LEU A 301 -6.68 -28.70 -3.87
N TRP A 302 -7.25 -29.71 -3.21
CA TRP A 302 -7.67 -30.97 -3.84
C TRP A 302 -8.64 -30.77 -4.99
N THR A 303 -9.65 -29.92 -4.80
CA THR A 303 -10.66 -29.63 -5.83
C THR A 303 -10.01 -28.94 -7.02
N LEU A 304 -9.13 -27.97 -6.79
CA LEU A 304 -8.38 -27.27 -7.84
C LEU A 304 -7.41 -28.22 -8.57
N SER A 305 -6.69 -29.08 -7.86
CA SER A 305 -5.80 -30.08 -8.45
C SER A 305 -6.57 -31.10 -9.29
N TYR A 306 -7.74 -31.55 -8.83
CA TYR A 306 -8.61 -32.44 -9.61
C TYR A 306 -9.15 -31.74 -10.87
N GLN A 307 -9.62 -30.49 -10.74
CA GLN A 307 -10.07 -29.68 -11.88
C GLN A 307 -8.94 -29.40 -12.87
N TRP A 308 -7.71 -29.23 -12.37
CA TRP A 308 -6.51 -29.07 -13.20
C TRP A 308 -6.12 -30.37 -13.91
N ALA A 309 -6.28 -31.53 -13.28
CA ALA A 309 -5.90 -32.84 -13.85
C ALA A 309 -6.96 -33.43 -14.80
N LYS A 310 -8.21 -32.99 -14.70
CA LYS A 310 -9.34 -33.51 -15.49
C LYS A 310 -9.21 -33.29 -17.02
N PRO A 311 -8.74 -32.13 -17.52
CA PRO A 311 -8.54 -31.91 -18.94
C PRO A 311 -7.27 -32.62 -19.43
N THR A 312 -7.31 -33.18 -20.64
CA THR A 312 -6.11 -33.67 -21.32
C THR A 312 -5.16 -32.50 -21.58
N LYS A 313 -3.88 -32.68 -21.27
CA LYS A 313 -2.84 -31.67 -21.45
C LYS A 313 -1.75 -32.18 -22.36
N ASP A 314 -1.24 -31.29 -23.19
CA ASP A 314 -0.12 -31.60 -24.05
C ASP A 314 1.16 -31.60 -23.23
N ILE A 315 1.85 -32.75 -23.25
CA ILE A 315 3.12 -32.95 -22.58
C ILE A 315 4.24 -32.74 -23.60
N SER A 316 5.06 -31.72 -23.40
CA SER A 316 6.25 -31.49 -24.22
C SER A 316 7.42 -32.31 -23.65
N CYS A 317 8.14 -33.03 -24.51
CA CYS A 317 9.32 -33.80 -24.12
C CYS A 317 10.57 -33.21 -24.79
N ILE A 318 11.61 -32.95 -24.00
CA ILE A 318 12.96 -32.64 -24.48
C ILE A 318 13.87 -33.81 -24.10
N GLU A 319 14.49 -34.40 -25.10
CA GLU A 319 15.41 -35.53 -24.94
C GLU A 319 16.85 -35.02 -25.08
N ASN A 320 17.62 -35.17 -24.01
CA ASN A 320 19.07 -34.99 -23.99
C ASN A 320 19.73 -36.37 -23.98
N ASN A 321 21.00 -36.45 -24.39
CA ASN A 321 21.74 -37.72 -24.53
C ASN A 321 21.65 -38.66 -23.31
N ASP A 322 21.50 -38.11 -22.09
CA ASP A 322 21.44 -38.88 -20.84
C ASP A 322 20.12 -38.70 -20.04
N SER A 323 19.14 -37.93 -20.54
CA SER A 323 17.87 -37.74 -19.80
C SER A 323 16.69 -37.26 -20.67
N LYS A 324 15.47 -37.63 -20.26
CA LYS A 324 14.21 -37.09 -20.78
C LYS A 324 13.59 -36.13 -19.77
N GLN A 325 13.28 -34.92 -20.21
CA GLN A 325 12.55 -33.94 -19.42
C GLN A 325 11.16 -33.73 -20.02
N TYR A 326 10.14 -33.92 -19.19
CA TYR A 326 8.73 -33.74 -19.55
C TYR A 326 8.21 -32.44 -18.93
N TYR A 327 7.54 -31.63 -19.74
CA TYR A 327 6.98 -30.35 -19.34
C TYR A 327 5.48 -30.40 -19.47
N ILE A 328 4.79 -30.02 -18.40
CA ILE A 328 3.34 -29.98 -18.31
C ILE A 328 2.95 -28.53 -18.02
N PRO A 329 1.96 -27.97 -18.72
CA PRO A 329 1.55 -26.59 -18.52
C PRO A 329 0.97 -26.36 -17.11
N ALA A 330 1.43 -25.31 -16.45
CA ALA A 330 0.89 -24.88 -15.17
C ALA A 330 -0.45 -24.14 -15.34
N ARG A 331 -1.35 -24.30 -14.37
CA ARG A 331 -2.66 -23.61 -14.31
C ARG A 331 -3.56 -23.94 -15.52
N ASP A 332 -4.13 -22.93 -16.17
CA ASP A 332 -5.21 -23.03 -17.18
C ASP A 332 -4.69 -23.26 -18.60
N LEU A 333 -3.38 -23.36 -18.80
CA LEU A 333 -2.77 -23.59 -20.11
C LEU A 333 -2.90 -25.06 -20.52
N GLN A 334 -3.16 -25.30 -21.82
CA GLN A 334 -3.30 -26.64 -22.39
C GLN A 334 -1.99 -27.18 -22.99
N SER A 335 -1.05 -26.31 -23.34
CA SER A 335 0.26 -26.65 -23.92
C SER A 335 1.38 -25.72 -23.41
N VAL A 336 2.62 -26.19 -23.40
CA VAL A 336 3.82 -25.36 -23.16
C VAL A 336 4.42 -24.93 -24.50
N THR A 337 4.63 -23.63 -24.73
CA THR A 337 5.23 -23.17 -25.99
C THR A 337 6.75 -23.29 -25.96
N ARG A 338 7.41 -23.35 -27.13
CA ARG A 338 8.88 -23.34 -27.22
C ARG A 338 9.54 -22.05 -26.70
N VAL A 339 8.78 -20.99 -26.49
CA VAL A 339 9.30 -19.75 -25.89
C VAL A 339 9.33 -19.87 -24.35
N ASP A 340 8.55 -20.79 -23.80
CA ASP A 340 8.44 -21.06 -22.35
C ASP A 340 9.35 -22.23 -21.88
N LEU A 341 10.00 -22.93 -22.83
CA LEU A 341 10.99 -23.99 -22.63
C LEU A 341 12.39 -23.42 -22.85
#